data_AF-A0A3M7MSS8-F1
#
_entry.id   AF-A0A3M7MSS8-F1
#
_cell.length_a   1.000
_cell.length_b   1.000
_cell.length_c   1.000
_cell.angle_alpha   90.00
_cell.angle_beta   90.00
_cell.angle_gamma   90.00
#
_symmetry.space_group_name_H-M   'P 1'
#
loop_
_entity.id
_entity.type
_entity.pdbx_description
1 polymer ?
#
loop_
_entity_poly.entity_id
_entity_poly.type
_entity_poly.pdbx_seq_one_letter_code
_entity_poly.pdbx_strand_id
1 'polypeptide(L)'
;MEKLFEEQLNMQYVRLNATLNLSEATSHRLHSWQDEIAALQRQIEEKTRQYLNEAEVRKKIKQCAESLVELRRRRSRTASWEAFAFGVRYKCRADESCSEKNKYFDRLELKHHLRDAPEHRKDDDDNIKTLMEKGRTRSDESK
;
A
#
# COMPACT_ATOMS: atom_id res chain seq x y z
N MET A 1 12.14 7.89 -10.17
CA MET A 1 11.72 7.17 -8.95
C MET A 1 12.26 7.85 -7.68
N GLU A 2 13.51 8.32 -7.68
CA GLU A 2 14.16 9.04 -6.57
C GLU A 2 13.30 10.12 -5.92
N LYS A 3 12.72 11.05 -6.71
CA LYS A 3 11.86 12.13 -6.18
C LYS A 3 10.66 11.64 -5.36
N LEU A 4 10.02 10.53 -5.74
CA LEU A 4 8.88 9.97 -4.98
C LEU A 4 9.34 9.29 -3.68
N PHE A 5 10.53 8.70 -3.68
CA PHE A 5 11.13 8.12 -2.48
C PHE A 5 11.55 9.22 -1.50
N GLU A 6 12.16 10.30 -1.98
CA GLU A 6 12.51 11.47 -1.17
C GLU A 6 11.28 12.14 -0.57
N GLU A 7 10.20 12.29 -1.34
CA GLU A 7 8.92 12.81 -0.82
C GLU A 7 8.27 11.91 0.23
N GLN A 8 8.44 10.59 0.11
CA GLN A 8 7.98 9.64 1.14
C GLN A 8 8.82 9.77 2.42
N LEU A 9 10.14 9.94 2.29
CA LEU A 9 11.04 10.18 3.43
C LEU A 9 10.77 11.53 4.11
N ASN A 10 10.32 12.51 3.33
CA ASN A 10 9.97 13.85 3.80
C ASN A 10 8.51 13.97 4.27
N MET A 11 7.77 12.87 4.39
CA MET A 11 6.43 12.90 4.97
C MET A 11 6.50 13.39 6.41
N GLN A 12 5.74 14.43 6.72
CA GLN A 12 5.66 14.99 8.06
C GLN A 12 5.15 13.94 9.04
N TYR A 13 5.94 13.65 10.07
CA TYR A 13 5.52 12.77 11.16
C TYR A 13 4.37 13.42 11.95
N VAL A 14 3.23 12.73 12.01
CA VAL A 14 2.06 13.16 12.78
C VAL A 14 1.90 12.26 14.00
N ARG A 15 2.11 12.82 15.19
CA ARG A 15 1.81 12.14 16.45
C ARG A 15 0.40 12.50 16.92
N LEU A 16 -0.44 11.48 17.07
CA LEU A 16 -1.75 11.59 17.71
C LEU A 16 -1.61 11.03 19.13
N ASN A 17 -1.86 11.85 20.14
CA ASN A 17 -1.78 11.48 21.54
C ASN A 17 -2.99 12.03 22.30
N ALA A 18 -3.88 11.14 22.75
CA ALA A 18 -4.91 11.48 23.70
C ALA A 18 -4.29 11.52 25.11
N THR A 19 -4.45 12.62 25.84
CA THR A 19 -4.13 12.66 27.27
C THR A 19 -5.28 12.01 28.04
N LEU A 20 -5.09 10.75 28.44
CA LEU A 20 -6.08 9.98 29.18
C LEU A 20 -5.85 10.12 30.69
N ASN A 21 -6.67 10.95 31.35
CA ASN A 21 -6.74 10.96 32.82
C ASN A 21 -7.70 9.85 33.25
N LEU A 22 -7.16 8.68 33.61
CA LEU A 22 -7.93 7.47 33.97
C LEU A 22 -8.05 7.26 35.49
N SER A 23 -7.81 8.31 36.30
CA SER A 23 -7.53 8.17 37.74
C SER A 23 -8.74 7.99 38.67
N GLU A 24 -9.97 7.96 38.17
CA GLU A 24 -11.16 7.95 39.04
C GLU A 24 -11.83 6.57 39.18
N ALA A 25 -11.38 5.54 38.46
CA ALA A 25 -12.18 4.32 38.28
C ALA A 25 -11.88 3.15 39.22
N THR A 26 -10.75 3.12 39.92
CA THR A 26 -10.36 1.96 40.74
C THR A 26 -10.67 2.17 42.22
N SER A 27 -11.96 2.09 42.57
CA SER A 27 -12.36 1.80 43.94
C SER A 27 -12.37 0.29 44.14
N HIS A 28 -11.37 -0.20 44.86
CA HIS A 28 -11.07 -1.60 45.16
C HIS A 28 -12.29 -2.50 45.45
N ARG A 29 -12.56 -3.49 44.60
CA ARG A 29 -13.29 -4.72 44.99
C ARG A 29 -12.57 -5.97 44.48
N LEU A 30 -12.16 -6.80 45.42
CA LEU A 30 -11.17 -7.88 45.29
C LEU A 30 -11.55 -9.07 44.37
N HIS A 31 -12.68 -9.05 43.64
CA HIS A 31 -13.16 -10.19 42.84
C HIS A 31 -13.76 -9.88 41.46
N SER A 32 -13.62 -8.67 40.89
CA SER A 32 -14.25 -8.34 39.59
C SER A 32 -13.30 -7.73 38.55
N TRP A 33 -12.13 -8.34 38.36
CA TRP A 33 -11.16 -7.87 37.35
C TRP A 33 -11.77 -7.76 35.94
N GLN A 34 -12.71 -8.63 35.59
CA GLN A 34 -13.39 -8.60 34.29
C GLN A 34 -14.30 -7.36 34.15
N ASP A 35 -15.05 -7.02 35.20
CA ASP A 35 -15.92 -5.84 35.19
C ASP A 35 -15.12 -4.54 35.23
N GLU A 36 -14.00 -4.53 35.97
CA GLU A 36 -13.06 -3.41 36.01
C GLU A 36 -12.38 -3.19 34.65
N ILE A 37 -11.95 -4.26 33.97
CA ILE A 37 -11.41 -4.19 32.60
C ILE A 37 -12.46 -3.67 31.63
N ALA A 38 -13.69 -4.17 31.70
CA ALA A 38 -14.77 -3.72 30.82
C ALA A 38 -15.14 -2.24 31.07
N ALA A 39 -15.11 -1.80 32.32
CA ALA A 39 -15.30 -0.39 32.68
C ALA A 39 -14.16 0.49 32.14
N LEU A 40 -12.91 0.05 32.27
CA LEU A 40 -11.74 0.75 31.77
C LEU A 40 -11.73 0.85 30.24
N GLN A 41 -12.07 -0.24 29.53
CA GLN A 41 -12.21 -0.26 28.08
C GLN A 41 -13.24 0.78 27.61
N ARG A 42 -14.42 0.82 28.24
CA ARG A 42 -15.44 1.83 27.92
C ARG A 42 -14.95 3.26 28.13
N GLN A 43 -14.17 3.51 29.19
CA GLN A 43 -13.59 4.83 29.44
C GLN A 43 -12.56 5.22 28.38
N ILE A 44 -11.68 4.28 27.99
CA ILE A 44 -10.71 4.49 26.92
C ILE A 44 -11.42 4.78 25.60
N GLU A 45 -12.45 4.01 25.25
CA GLU A 45 -13.25 4.23 24.05
C GLU A 45 -13.89 5.62 24.03
N GLU A 46 -14.53 6.02 25.14
CA GLU A 46 -15.21 7.31 25.23
C GLU A 46 -14.22 8.48 25.15
N LYS A 47 -13.11 8.40 25.89
CA LYS A 47 -12.05 9.44 25.82
C LYS A 47 -11.40 9.50 24.45
N THR A 48 -11.19 8.35 23.81
CA THR A 48 -10.68 8.28 22.43
C THR A 48 -11.67 8.92 21.46
N ARG A 49 -12.97 8.64 21.60
CA ARG A 49 -14.03 9.25 20.77
C ARG A 49 -14.07 10.76 20.94
N GLN A 50 -13.97 11.27 22.17
CA GLN A 50 -13.89 12.70 22.46
C GLN A 50 -12.66 13.33 21.78
N TYR A 51 -11.48 12.72 21.95
CA TYR A 51 -10.24 13.17 21.31
C TYR A 51 -10.35 13.19 19.78
N LEU A 52 -10.91 12.14 19.18
CA LEU A 52 -11.11 12.05 17.72
C LEU A 52 -12.13 13.06 17.19
N ASN A 53 -13.01 13.60 18.04
CA ASN A 53 -13.96 14.64 17.67
C ASN A 53 -13.38 16.07 17.75
N GLU A 54 -12.22 16.26 18.40
CA GLU A 54 -11.54 17.55 18.44
C GLU A 54 -11.20 18.04 17.02
N ALA A 55 -11.54 19.29 16.72
CA ALA A 55 -11.41 19.85 15.37
C ALA A 55 -9.96 19.75 14.84
N GLU A 56 -8.97 20.04 15.70
CA GLU A 56 -7.56 19.97 15.34
C GLU A 56 -7.09 18.54 15.07
N VAL A 57 -7.58 17.56 15.84
CA VAL A 57 -7.28 16.13 15.63
C VAL A 57 -7.87 15.67 14.30
N ARG A 58 -9.14 15.99 14.03
CA ARG A 58 -9.80 15.67 12.76
C ARG A 58 -9.07 16.29 11.57
N LYS A 59 -8.60 17.54 11.70
CA LYS A 59 -7.83 18.23 10.67
C LYS A 59 -6.50 17.52 10.40
N LYS A 60 -5.74 17.16 11.44
CA LYS A 60 -4.48 16.41 11.31
C LYS A 60 -4.68 15.05 10.64
N ILE A 61 -5.70 14.30 11.06
CA ILE A 61 -6.05 13.00 10.46
C ILE A 61 -6.39 13.17 8.98
N LYS A 62 -7.24 14.16 8.65
CA LYS A 62 -7.64 14.45 7.27
C LYS A 62 -6.44 14.80 6.39
N GLN A 63 -5.58 15.71 6.83
CA GLN A 63 -4.37 16.11 6.09
C GLN A 63 -3.41 14.94 5.86
N CYS A 64 -3.23 14.09 6.87
CA CYS A 64 -2.42 12.88 6.76
C CYS A 64 -3.03 11.90 5.74
N ALA A 65 -4.34 11.65 5.82
CA ALA A 65 -5.05 10.78 4.90
C ALA A 65 -4.98 11.30 3.44
N GLU A 66 -5.19 12.60 3.22
CA GLU A 66 -5.08 13.24 1.91
C GLU A 66 -3.67 13.08 1.33
N SER A 67 -2.64 13.31 2.15
CA SER A 67 -1.24 13.16 1.74
C SER A 67 -0.90 11.71 1.37
N LEU A 68 -1.35 10.74 2.17
CA LEU A 68 -1.15 9.32 1.90
C LEU A 68 -1.88 8.86 0.63
N VAL A 69 -3.12 9.32 0.41
CA VAL A 69 -3.90 9.00 -0.79
C VAL A 69 -3.24 9.61 -2.02
N GLU A 70 -2.79 10.86 -1.95
CA GLU A 70 -2.11 11.50 -3.07
C GLU A 70 -0.80 10.79 -3.41
N LEU A 71 0.01 10.46 -2.40
CA LEU A 71 1.22 9.67 -2.61
C LEU A 71 0.91 8.32 -3.25
N ARG A 72 -0.12 7.61 -2.78
CA ARG A 72 -0.56 6.35 -3.38
C ARG A 72 -0.97 6.52 -4.85
N ARG A 73 -1.73 7.56 -5.19
CA ARG A 73 -2.14 7.87 -6.58
C ARG A 73 -0.95 8.20 -7.47
N ARG A 74 0.03 8.93 -6.96
CA ARG A 74 1.27 9.24 -7.70
C ARG A 74 2.09 7.99 -7.93
N ARG A 75 2.24 7.14 -6.91
CA ARG A 75 2.91 5.83 -7.03
C ARG A 75 2.18 4.93 -8.01
N SER A 76 0.85 4.92 -8.05
CA SER A 76 0.09 4.09 -8.99
C SER A 76 0.27 4.46 -10.46
N ARG A 77 0.83 5.64 -10.76
CA ARG A 77 1.18 6.06 -12.12
C ARG A 77 2.59 5.61 -12.53
N THR A 78 3.37 5.03 -11.63
CA THR A 78 4.70 4.49 -11.94
C THR A 78 4.60 3.07 -12.47
N ALA A 79 5.46 2.70 -13.43
CA ALA A 79 5.48 1.36 -14.02
C ALA A 79 5.76 0.27 -12.97
N SER A 80 6.49 0.60 -11.91
CA SER A 80 6.85 -0.30 -10.81
C SER A 80 5.76 -0.41 -9.71
N TRP A 81 4.61 0.28 -9.85
CA TRP A 81 3.55 0.24 -8.85
C TRP A 81 3.06 -1.18 -8.56
N GLU A 82 2.82 -1.97 -9.60
CA GLU A 82 2.25 -3.30 -9.44
C GLU A 82 3.20 -4.26 -8.71
N ALA A 83 4.51 -4.09 -8.93
CA ALA A 83 5.54 -4.80 -8.19
C ALA A 83 5.52 -4.41 -6.70
N PHE A 84 5.44 -3.12 -6.40
CA PHE A 84 5.43 -2.65 -5.02
C PHE A 84 4.13 -2.99 -4.27
N ALA A 85 2.97 -2.84 -4.91
CA ALA A 85 1.67 -2.96 -4.26
C ALA A 85 1.16 -4.41 -4.20
N PHE A 86 1.50 -5.22 -5.21
CA PHE A 86 0.93 -6.55 -5.40
C PHE A 86 1.97 -7.66 -5.54
N GLY A 87 3.27 -7.32 -5.45
CA GLY A 87 4.35 -8.29 -5.71
C GLY A 87 4.39 -8.78 -7.15
N VAL A 88 3.77 -8.05 -8.09
CA VAL A 88 3.63 -8.47 -9.49
C VAL A 88 4.89 -8.14 -10.28
N ARG A 89 5.42 -9.13 -11.00
CA ARG A 89 6.48 -8.93 -12.01
C ARG A 89 6.04 -9.52 -13.35
N TYR A 90 6.64 -9.03 -14.42
CA TYR A 90 6.33 -9.47 -15.77
C TYR A 90 7.48 -10.28 -16.36
N LYS A 91 7.14 -11.28 -17.18
CA LYS A 91 8.07 -12.08 -17.98
C LYS A 91 7.54 -12.21 -19.39
N CYS A 92 8.43 -12.27 -20.37
CA CYS A 92 8.03 -12.56 -21.74
C CYS A 92 7.59 -14.03 -21.85
N ARG A 93 6.38 -14.25 -22.36
CA ARG A 93 5.80 -15.58 -22.65
C ARG A 93 5.31 -15.72 -24.09
N ALA A 94 5.79 -14.85 -24.98
CA ALA A 94 5.37 -14.81 -26.37
C ALA A 94 6.03 -15.92 -27.21
N ASP A 95 7.34 -16.12 -27.04
CA ASP A 95 8.11 -17.12 -27.77
C ASP A 95 9.12 -17.80 -26.84
N GLU A 96 9.27 -19.13 -26.94
CA GLU A 96 10.28 -19.90 -26.22
C GLU A 96 11.72 -19.56 -26.67
N SER A 97 11.88 -19.03 -27.88
CA SER A 97 13.14 -18.56 -28.45
C SER A 97 13.50 -17.13 -28.04
N CYS A 98 12.62 -16.44 -27.31
CA CYS A 98 12.88 -15.09 -26.82
C CYS A 98 14.13 -15.08 -25.91
N SER A 99 15.11 -14.28 -26.33
CA SER A 99 16.39 -14.12 -25.64
C SER A 99 16.23 -13.59 -24.21
N GLU A 100 15.20 -12.78 -23.95
CA GLU A 100 14.91 -12.18 -22.65
C GLU A 100 13.80 -12.91 -21.85
N LYS A 101 13.42 -14.14 -22.22
CA LYS A 101 12.29 -14.86 -21.56
C LYS A 101 12.42 -15.03 -20.04
N ASN A 102 13.64 -15.10 -19.53
CA ASN A 102 13.92 -15.27 -18.11
C ASN A 102 14.06 -13.95 -17.35
N LYS A 103 14.10 -12.82 -18.05
CA LYS A 103 14.23 -11.48 -17.46
C LYS A 103 12.91 -11.06 -16.86
N TYR A 104 12.99 -10.40 -15.70
CA TYR A 104 11.84 -9.72 -15.13
C TYR A 104 11.77 -8.30 -15.64
N PHE A 105 10.57 -7.91 -16.02
CA PHE A 105 10.23 -6.58 -16.51
C PHE A 105 9.22 -5.94 -15.55
N ASP A 106 9.19 -4.61 -15.53
CA ASP A 106 7.97 -3.90 -15.17
C ASP A 106 6.95 -3.90 -16.32
N ARG A 107 5.74 -3.39 -16.07
CA ARG A 107 4.65 -3.43 -17.06
C ARG A 107 5.00 -2.67 -18.34
N LEU A 108 5.74 -1.56 -18.23
CA LEU A 108 6.07 -0.73 -19.39
C LEU A 108 7.23 -1.34 -20.16
N GLU A 109 8.23 -1.86 -19.46
CA GLU A 109 9.38 -2.53 -20.05
C GLU A 109 8.96 -3.77 -20.85
N LEU A 110 8.04 -4.60 -20.32
CA LEU A 110 7.55 -5.76 -21.10
C LEU A 110 6.76 -5.29 -22.33
N LYS A 111 5.96 -4.23 -22.20
CA LYS A 111 5.20 -3.69 -23.33
C LYS A 111 6.13 -3.20 -24.45
N HIS A 112 7.22 -2.51 -24.11
CA HIS A 112 8.22 -2.08 -25.09
C HIS A 112 8.96 -3.28 -25.69
N HIS A 113 9.36 -4.25 -24.87
CA HIS A 113 9.97 -5.48 -25.34
C HIS A 113 9.09 -6.20 -26.38
N LEU A 114 7.79 -6.36 -26.12
CA LEU A 114 6.86 -7.01 -27.04
C LEU A 114 6.59 -6.21 -28.33
N ARG A 115 6.81 -4.90 -28.34
CA ARG A 115 6.63 -4.06 -29.53
C ARG A 115 7.87 -3.98 -30.40
N ASP A 116 9.02 -3.81 -29.76
CA ASP A 116 10.23 -3.37 -30.44
C ASP A 116 11.20 -4.53 -30.72
N ALA A 117 11.08 -5.63 -29.96
CA ALA A 117 11.97 -6.76 -30.14
C ALA A 117 11.71 -7.46 -31.49
N PRO A 118 12.77 -7.77 -32.25
CA PRO A 118 12.64 -8.41 -33.55
C PRO A 118 11.92 -9.76 -33.51
N GLU A 119 11.99 -10.46 -32.37
CA GLU A 119 11.31 -11.73 -32.12
C GLU A 119 9.77 -11.61 -32.10
N HIS A 120 9.22 -10.43 -31.77
CA HIS A 120 7.77 -10.22 -31.56
C HIS A 120 7.11 -9.30 -32.61
N ARG A 121 7.84 -8.95 -33.69
CA ARG A 121 7.42 -7.96 -34.72
C ARG A 121 6.08 -8.19 -35.42
N LYS A 122 5.42 -9.34 -35.20
CA LYS A 122 4.13 -9.71 -35.80
C LYS A 122 2.95 -9.51 -34.86
N ASP A 123 3.19 -9.15 -33.60
CA ASP A 123 2.15 -9.03 -32.60
C ASP A 123 1.42 -7.70 -32.73
N ASP A 124 0.10 -7.74 -32.89
CA ASP A 124 -0.75 -6.56 -32.83
C ASP A 124 -1.01 -6.11 -31.38
N ASP A 125 -1.60 -4.92 -31.20
CA ASP A 125 -1.82 -4.35 -29.87
C ASP A 125 -2.73 -5.23 -28.97
N ASP A 126 -3.65 -5.99 -29.56
CA ASP A 126 -4.54 -6.91 -28.84
C ASP A 126 -3.79 -8.18 -28.39
N ASN A 127 -2.91 -8.71 -29.23
CA ASN A 127 -2.04 -9.82 -28.88
C ASN A 127 -1.03 -9.41 -27.79
N ILE A 128 -0.43 -8.22 -27.90
CA ILE A 128 0.48 -7.68 -26.88
C ILE A 128 -0.22 -7.60 -25.52
N LYS A 129 -1.45 -7.09 -25.48
CA LYS A 129 -2.22 -7.03 -24.22
C LYS A 129 -2.45 -8.42 -23.62
N THR A 130 -2.74 -9.41 -24.46
CA THR A 130 -2.91 -10.80 -24.03
C THR A 130 -1.61 -11.39 -23.48
N LEU A 131 -0.49 -11.13 -24.16
CA LEU A 131 0.84 -11.59 -23.75
C LEU A 131 1.32 -10.93 -22.44
N MET A 132 1.00 -9.65 -22.25
CA MET A 132 1.25 -8.92 -21.00
C MET A 132 0.56 -9.59 -19.80
N GLU A 133 -0.71 -9.96 -19.93
CA GLU A 133 -1.44 -10.63 -18.84
C GLU A 133 -0.96 -12.08 -18.63
N LYS A 134 -0.63 -12.82 -19.69
CA LYS A 134 0.00 -14.16 -19.57
C LYS A 134 1.36 -14.11 -18.86
N GLY A 135 2.14 -13.07 -19.14
CA GLY A 135 3.45 -12.83 -18.56
C GLY A 135 3.43 -12.31 -17.13
N ARG A 136 2.25 -11.96 -16.61
CA ARG A 136 2.08 -11.44 -15.26
C ARG A 136 2.27 -12.57 -14.24
N THR A 137 3.21 -12.38 -13.32
CA THR A 137 3.54 -13.34 -12.25
C THR A 137 3.48 -12.65 -10.90
N ARG A 138 2.94 -13.32 -9.88
CA ARG A 138 2.99 -12.84 -8.50
C ARG A 138 4.18 -13.49 -7.82
N SER A 139 4.93 -12.71 -7.03
CA SER A 139 6.05 -13.21 -6.22
C SER A 139 5.66 -14.41 -5.35
N ASP A 140 4.39 -14.49 -4.94
CA ASP A 140 3.89 -15.46 -3.97
C ASP A 140 3.52 -16.81 -4.62
N GLU A 141 3.48 -16.87 -5.96
CA GLU A 141 3.09 -18.05 -6.74
C GLU A 141 4.30 -18.81 -7.32
N SER A 142 5.52 -18.32 -7.09
CA SER A 142 6.75 -19.04 -7.43
C SER A 142 7.10 -20.06 -6.34
N LYS A 143 6.37 -21.18 -6.31
CA LYS A 143 6.76 -22.40 -5.61
C LYS A 143 7.35 -23.40 -6.58
#